data_AF-A0A966NLA9-F1
#
_entry.id   AF-A0A966NLA9-F1
#
_cell.length_a   1.000
_cell.length_b   1.000
_cell.length_c   1.000
_cell.angle_alpha   90.00
_cell.angle_beta   90.00
_cell.angle_gamma   90.00
#
_symmetry.space_group_name_H-M   'P 1'
#
loop_
_entity.id
_entity.type
_entity.pdbx_description
1 polymer ?
#
loop_
_entity_poly.entity_id
_entity_poly.type
_entity_poly.pdbx_seq_one_letter_code
_entity_poly.pdbx_strand_id
1 'polypeptide(L)' 'MDWLQRRISELGMSSLEEAAQACGINRGTLYRYFSFEQRPSIDQLPPLCEGLKSAPLEVLRALKIQV' A
#
# COMPACT_ATOMS: atom_id res chain seq x y z
N MET A 1 -8.19 3.32 3.93
CA MET A 1 -8.28 3.69 2.50
C MET A 1 -7.81 5.10 2.19
N ASP A 2 -8.18 6.10 2.97
CA ASP A 2 -7.87 7.52 2.67
C ASP A 2 -6.38 7.78 2.41
N TRP A 3 -5.49 7.20 3.23
CA TRP A 3 -4.05 7.34 3.04
C TRP A 3 -3.59 6.81 1.68
N LEU A 4 -4.08 5.63 1.25
CA LEU A 4 -3.68 5.02 -0.01
C LEU A 4 -4.15 5.86 -1.20
N GLN A 5 -5.40 6.32 -1.18
CA GLN A 5 -5.95 7.16 -2.26
C GLN A 5 -5.18 8.48 -2.40
N ARG A 6 -4.88 9.13 -1.26
CA ARG A 6 -4.03 10.31 -1.24
C ARG A 6 -2.65 10.00 -1.81
N ARG A 7 -2.04 8.89 -1.42
CA ARG A 7 -0.71 8.51 -1.89
C ARG A 7 -0.67 8.23 -3.39
N ILE A 8 -1.68 7.55 -3.92
CA ILE A 8 -1.88 7.33 -5.36
C ILE A 8 -1.91 8.67 -6.10
N SER A 9 -2.71 9.62 -5.61
CA SER A 9 -2.80 10.96 -6.19
C SER A 9 -1.48 11.73 -6.13
N GLU A 10 -0.75 11.69 -5.01
CA GLU A 10 0.55 12.35 -4.85
C GLU A 10 1.63 11.77 -5.77
N LEU A 11 1.54 10.47 -6.09
CA LEU A 11 2.46 9.79 -6.99
C LEU A 11 2.09 9.93 -8.47
N GLY A 12 0.98 10.61 -8.78
CA GLY A 12 0.47 10.76 -10.14
C GLY A 12 -0.10 9.46 -10.73
N MET A 13 -0.40 8.47 -9.89
CA MET A 13 -1.05 7.23 -10.32
C MET A 13 -2.54 7.48 -10.55
N SER A 14 -3.08 6.90 -11.60
CA SER A 14 -4.47 7.07 -12.05
C SER A 14 -5.45 6.14 -11.35
N SER A 15 -4.98 5.05 -10.74
CA SER A 15 -5.85 4.00 -10.21
C SER A 15 -5.22 3.14 -9.12
N LEU A 16 -6.07 2.38 -8.43
CA LEU A 16 -5.65 1.33 -7.50
C LEU A 16 -4.94 0.17 -8.21
N GLU A 17 -5.28 -0.09 -9.48
CA GLU A 17 -4.63 -1.13 -10.29
C GLU A 17 -3.16 -0.77 -10.54
N GLU A 18 -2.90 0.48 -10.95
CA GLU A 18 -1.55 1.00 -11.18
C GLU A 18 -0.71 0.97 -9.89
N ALA A 19 -1.30 1.33 -8.75
CA ALA A 19 -0.64 1.24 -7.45
C ALA A 19 -0.29 -0.21 -7.06
N ALA A 20 -1.18 -1.15 -7.35
CA ALA A 20 -0.94 -2.56 -7.06
C ALA A 20 0.17 -3.14 -7.93
N GLN A 21 0.18 -2.79 -9.22
CA GLN A 21 1.27 -3.12 -10.14
C GLN A 21 2.61 -2.55 -9.66
N ALA A 22 2.65 -1.30 -9.20
CA ALA A 22 3.86 -0.69 -8.64
C ALA A 22 4.37 -1.41 -7.39
N CYS A 23 3.46 -2.00 -6.59
CA CYS A 23 3.79 -2.79 -5.41
C CYS A 23 4.06 -4.28 -5.71
N GLY A 24 3.97 -4.72 -6.98
CA GLY A 24 4.16 -6.12 -7.36
C GLY A 24 3.07 -7.09 -6.85
N ILE A 25 1.87 -6.59 -6.54
CA ILE A 25 0.74 -7.40 -6.05
C ILE A 25 -0.51 -7.15 -6.88
N ASN A 26 -1.53 -8.01 -6.74
CA ASN A 26 -2.81 -7.76 -7.41
C ASN A 26 -3.65 -6.69 -6.67
N ARG A 27 -4.51 -5.99 -7.42
CA ARG A 27 -5.39 -4.93 -6.92
C ARG A 27 -6.26 -5.36 -5.73
N GLY A 28 -6.78 -6.58 -5.75
CA GLY A 28 -7.61 -7.10 -4.66
C GLY A 28 -6.84 -7.27 -3.36
N THR A 29 -5.57 -7.66 -3.44
CA THR A 29 -4.68 -7.82 -2.28
C THR A 29 -4.31 -6.46 -1.70
N LEU A 30 -3.91 -5.51 -2.56
CA LEU A 30 -3.67 -4.14 -2.14
C LEU A 30 -4.91 -3.53 -1.47
N TYR A 31 -6.08 -3.74 -2.05
CA TYR A 31 -7.35 -3.31 -1.47
C TYR A 31 -7.54 -3.88 -0.05
N ARG A 32 -7.45 -5.21 0.11
CA ARG A 32 -7.65 -5.86 1.41
C ARG A 32 -6.66 -5.41 2.48
N TYR A 33 -5.43 -5.07 2.10
CA TYR A 33 -4.43 -4.52 3.02
C TYR A 33 -4.86 -3.17 3.58
N PHE A 34 -5.24 -2.23 2.71
CA PHE A 34 -5.59 -0.85 3.12
C PHE A 34 -7.06 -0.66 3.53
N SER A 35 -7.89 -1.70 3.39
CA SER A 35 -9.23 -1.82 4.02
C SER A 35 -9.19 -2.59 5.33
N PHE A 36 -8.02 -3.12 5.70
CA PHE A 36 -7.78 -3.90 6.92
C PHE A 36 -8.50 -5.26 6.96
N GLU A 37 -8.96 -5.75 5.81
CA GLU A 37 -9.56 -7.09 5.67
C GLU A 37 -8.50 -8.20 5.72
N GLN A 38 -7.26 -7.89 5.34
CA GLN A 38 -6.15 -8.82 5.35
C GLN A 38 -4.88 -8.11 5.83
N ARG A 39 -4.10 -8.76 6.70
CA ARG A 39 -2.76 -8.26 7.06
C ARG A 39 -1.72 -8.75 6.05
N PRO A 40 -0.83 -7.88 5.54
CA PRO A 40 0.33 -8.31 4.78
C PRO A 40 1.28 -9.12 5.66
N SER A 41 2.00 -10.08 5.05
CA SER A 41 3.18 -10.67 5.71
C SER A 41 4.33 -9.67 5.73
N ILE A 42 5.34 -9.90 6.58
CA ILE A 42 6.51 -9.02 6.68
C ILE A 42 7.25 -8.87 5.34
N ASP A 43 7.28 -9.93 4.53
CA ASP A 43 7.92 -9.95 3.21
C ASP A 43 7.21 -9.06 2.18
N GLN A 44 5.98 -8.62 2.45
CA GLN A 44 5.24 -7.70 1.59
C GLN A 44 5.55 -6.23 1.91
N LEU A 45 6.22 -5.93 3.03
CA LEU A 45 6.54 -4.56 3.39
C LEU A 45 7.50 -3.89 2.38
N PRO A 46 8.61 -4.53 1.93
CA PRO A 46 9.51 -3.90 0.98
C PRO A 46 8.84 -3.54 -0.36
N PRO A 47 8.11 -4.45 -1.04
CA PRO A 47 7.39 -4.10 -2.27
C PRO A 47 6.37 -2.96 -2.10
N LEU A 48 5.68 -2.91 -0.96
CA LEU A 48 4.77 -1.80 -0.63
C LEU A 48 5.52 -0.48 -0.45
N CYS A 49 6.68 -0.49 0.21
CA CYS A 49 7.51 0.72 0.37
C CYS A 49 8.05 1.23 -0.97
N GLU A 50 8.51 0.32 -1.83
CA GLU A 50 9.03 0.64 -3.16
C GLU A 50 7.92 1.20 -4.07
N GLY A 51 6.80 0.47 -4.19
CA GLY A 51 5.69 0.85 -5.05
C GLY A 51 5.04 2.16 -4.63
N LEU A 52 4.88 2.39 -3.33
CA LEU A 52 4.27 3.61 -2.77
C LEU A 52 5.29 4.71 -2.48
N LYS A 53 6.57 4.49 -2.80
CA LYS A 53 7.70 5.39 -2.54
C LYS A 53 7.64 6.01 -1.14
N SER A 54 7.40 5.19 -0.12
CA SER A 54 7.16 5.63 1.26
C SER A 54 8.06 4.88 2.22
N ALA A 55 8.41 5.54 3.33
CA ALA A 55 9.23 4.91 4.37
C ALA A 55 8.45 3.78 5.07
N PRO A 56 9.13 2.73 5.57
CA PRO A 56 8.48 1.60 6.23
C PRO A 56 7.52 2.02 7.35
N LEU A 57 7.93 2.97 8.19
CA LEU A 57 7.12 3.46 9.31
C LEU A 57 5.83 4.18 8.85
N GLU A 58 5.83 4.81 7.67
CA GLU A 58 4.63 5.42 7.11
C GLU A 58 3.66 4.37 6.58
N VAL A 59 4.18 3.36 5.87
CA VAL A 59 3.38 2.25 5.34
C VAL A 59 2.76 1.44 6.49
N LEU A 60 3.54 1.13 7.53
CA LEU A 60 3.04 0.42 8.73
C LEU A 60 1.93 1.19 9.43
N ARG A 61 2.08 2.52 9.58
CA ARG A 61 1.03 3.40 10.13
C ARG A 61 -0.23 3.38 9.26
N ALA A 62 -0.06 3.44 7.94
CA ALA A 62 -1.18 3.38 6.99
C ALA A 62 -1.92 2.03 7.02
N LEU A 63 -1.20 0.95 7.32
CA LEU A 63 -1.73 -0.41 7.53
C LEU A 63 -2.28 -0.64 8.95
N LYS A 64 -2.23 0.35 9.84
CA LYS A 64 -2.61 0.24 11.26
C LYS A 64 -1.87 -0.89 12.00
N ILE A 65 -0.62 -1.14 11.62
CA ILE A 65 0.27 -2.07 12.32
C ILE A 65 1.03 -1.26 13.36
N GLN A 66 0.83 -1.59 14.64
CA GLN A 66 1.56 -0.98 15.74
C GLN A 66 2.97 -1.61 15.79
N VAL A 67 3.99 -0.74 15.88
CA VAL A 67 5.40 -1.06 16.10
C VAL A 67 5.90 -0.37 17.35
#